data_AF-A0A9D5KI71-F1
#
_entry.id   AF-A0A9D5KI71-F1
#
_cell.length_a   1.000
_cell.length_b   1.000
_cell.length_c   1.000
_cell.angle_alpha   90.00
_cell.angle_beta   90.00
_cell.angle_gamma   90.00
#
_symmetry.space_group_name_H-M   'P 1'
#
loop_
_entity.id
_entity.type
_entity.pdbx_description
1 polymer ?
#
loop_
_entity_poly.entity_id
_entity_poly.type
_entity_poly.pdbx_seq_one_letter_code
_entity_poly.pdbx_strand_id
1 'polypeptide(L)'
;MSPLARPLRPPVAVMLCAIAAAACSAPAPRENCTITVHEGARQVFKGFGVGQSLWDAQQGYAGLPDSVRDTLARFLWHDLNFRYLRLRSTVRQCTDTASDCAGSVFDSYDLYVRDARKYQDSLVLLLAPHGEIGDDLDTYARKYAYQIKALRDTGLVITYTGISNEPDWENLLDADQIPELIRAFRRHLDSLGLTDVRIVAPENSSADWKAQEFVDSILADPAATSALDAFATHSYNWSITEDMNGLVEPYVLGGAKEYWMTEASEFGTEQWEDAKEASSALSRYFADMNHLCNVWFFYVGIKGVESDWRMSGNKNTAFYMILYRAVEQDWGYLLKSWYFKAASQAIDPYAVFRKSTTNLRRVDSTKYWRTEDSTMVYAFGRKAPLYLGAAVNPDGSWCIGVTNYTGEVLTTPITEVLEETVYDITVKVEELVDSGDIEFSVTRCNADTPYVHEEGTVSMQDGLVQIDSLGSFDMITMRSPSGTVDARGTALPSLPPGPSANGLRLTARWSAGSRHAALSFDVPRETGMRAVPITIRVYDVRGRLVAIPLRRLVTPGTHTVHWNGRGIAGGVLSSGVYAVRAETIAASARARMVIGR
;
A
#
# COMPACT_ATOMS: atom_id res chain seq x y z
N MET A 1 -54.19 20.66 -62.44
CA MET A 1 -54.81 20.43 -61.11
C MET A 1 -53.79 20.84 -60.06
N SER A 2 -54.06 21.95 -59.37
CA SER A 2 -53.17 22.60 -58.39
C SER A 2 -52.93 21.75 -57.12
N PRO A 3 -51.75 21.84 -56.49
CA PRO A 3 -51.62 21.59 -55.07
C PRO A 3 -51.74 22.90 -54.27
N LEU A 4 -52.59 22.86 -53.24
CA LEU A 4 -52.79 23.92 -52.25
C LEU A 4 -51.55 24.06 -51.36
N ALA A 5 -50.98 25.27 -51.33
CA ALA A 5 -49.94 25.68 -50.40
C ALA A 5 -50.52 25.89 -48.98
N ARG A 6 -49.89 25.30 -47.97
CA ARG A 6 -50.14 25.62 -46.55
C ARG A 6 -49.37 26.90 -46.18
N PRO A 7 -49.94 27.80 -45.34
CA PRO A 7 -49.23 28.99 -44.89
C PRO A 7 -48.21 28.63 -43.79
N LEU A 8 -46.98 29.14 -43.95
CA LEU A 8 -45.94 29.16 -42.93
C LEU A 8 -46.39 30.05 -41.77
N ARG A 9 -46.46 29.50 -40.55
CA ARG A 9 -46.54 30.29 -39.31
C ARG A 9 -45.13 30.75 -38.95
N PRO A 10 -44.94 32.00 -38.47
CA PRO A 10 -43.62 32.45 -38.03
C PRO A 10 -43.25 31.73 -36.73
N PRO A 11 -41.97 31.43 -36.49
CA PRO A 11 -41.53 30.94 -35.19
C PRO A 11 -41.67 32.08 -34.17
N VAL A 12 -42.53 31.88 -33.18
CA VAL A 12 -42.54 32.70 -31.96
C VAL A 12 -41.27 32.33 -31.20
N ALA A 13 -40.25 33.17 -31.31
CA ALA A 13 -39.07 33.11 -30.47
C ALA A 13 -39.48 33.51 -29.04
N VAL A 14 -39.83 32.51 -28.22
CA VAL A 14 -39.91 32.68 -26.78
C VAL A 14 -38.47 32.72 -26.26
N MET A 15 -37.94 33.94 -26.14
CA MET A 15 -36.70 34.21 -25.43
C MET A 15 -36.97 34.04 -23.93
N LEU A 16 -36.90 32.79 -23.45
CA LEU A 16 -36.83 32.48 -22.02
C LEU A 16 -35.49 33.01 -21.51
N CYS A 17 -35.48 34.25 -21.03
CA CYS A 17 -34.47 34.71 -20.09
C CYS A 17 -34.66 33.91 -18.79
N ALA A 18 -34.11 32.70 -18.75
CA ALA A 18 -33.83 32.02 -17.49
C ALA A 18 -32.78 32.88 -16.78
N ILE A 19 -33.24 33.76 -15.89
CA ILE A 19 -32.38 34.34 -14.87
C ILE A 19 -31.92 33.14 -14.05
N ALA A 20 -30.72 32.64 -14.35
CA ALA A 20 -30.00 31.75 -13.46
C ALA A 20 -29.69 32.59 -12.22
N ALA A 21 -30.65 32.62 -11.29
CA ALA A 21 -30.35 32.98 -9.93
C ALA A 21 -29.27 31.99 -9.51
N ALA A 22 -28.03 32.46 -9.43
CA ALA A 22 -26.97 31.73 -8.77
C ALA A 22 -27.49 31.46 -7.36
N ALA A 23 -28.04 30.26 -7.16
CA ALA A 23 -28.45 29.82 -5.85
C ALA A 23 -27.16 29.84 -5.04
N CYS A 24 -27.03 30.84 -4.17
CA CYS A 24 -26.03 30.80 -3.12
C CYS A 24 -26.39 29.55 -2.31
N SER A 25 -25.69 28.45 -2.56
CA SER A 25 -25.77 27.30 -1.67
C SER A 25 -25.48 27.82 -0.26
N ALA A 26 -26.28 27.38 0.71
CA ALA A 26 -25.93 27.62 2.09
C ALA A 26 -24.52 27.07 2.33
N PRO A 27 -23.67 27.76 3.12
CA PRO A 27 -22.38 27.20 3.47
C PRO A 27 -22.57 25.83 4.10
N ALA A 28 -21.70 24.88 3.76
CA ALA A 28 -21.74 23.53 4.33
C ALA A 28 -21.75 23.59 5.87
N PRO A 29 -22.53 22.73 6.56
CA PRO A 29 -22.50 22.64 8.02
C PRO A 29 -21.07 22.44 8.53
N ARG A 30 -20.80 23.01 9.71
CA ARG A 30 -19.50 22.92 10.38
C ARG A 30 -19.65 22.19 11.71
N GLU A 31 -18.87 21.14 11.90
CA GLU A 31 -18.93 20.29 13.10
C GLU A 31 -17.57 20.16 13.79
N ASN A 32 -17.58 20.02 15.12
CA ASN A 32 -16.37 19.73 15.89
C ASN A 32 -16.25 18.23 16.13
N CYS A 33 -15.05 17.70 15.95
CA CYS A 33 -14.72 16.29 16.15
C CYS A 33 -13.48 16.15 17.04
N THR A 34 -13.43 15.11 17.85
CA THR A 34 -12.21 14.66 18.52
C THR A 34 -11.90 13.25 18.07
N ILE A 35 -10.70 13.07 17.53
CA ILE A 35 -10.12 11.77 17.22
C ILE A 35 -9.03 11.45 18.25
N THR A 36 -9.13 10.30 18.90
CA THR A 36 -8.13 9.81 19.85
C THR A 36 -7.27 8.74 19.19
N VAL A 37 -5.96 8.94 19.16
CA VAL A 37 -4.93 7.96 18.82
C VAL A 37 -4.45 7.33 20.11
N HIS A 38 -4.84 6.08 20.33
CA HIS A 38 -4.57 5.33 21.54
C HIS A 38 -3.09 4.93 21.63
N GLU A 39 -2.59 4.83 22.85
CA GLU A 39 -1.25 4.27 23.07
C GLU A 39 -1.14 2.79 22.67
N GLY A 40 0.08 2.36 22.36
CA GLY A 40 0.41 0.96 22.09
C GLY A 40 0.66 0.68 20.61
N ALA A 41 1.91 0.31 20.29
CA ALA A 41 2.28 -0.21 18.99
C ALA A 41 1.40 -1.42 18.60
N ARG A 42 0.86 -1.40 17.38
CA ARG A 42 0.04 -2.49 16.86
C ARG A 42 0.77 -3.25 15.76
N GLN A 43 0.60 -2.82 14.52
CA GLN A 43 1.20 -3.47 13.36
C GLN A 43 2.23 -2.59 12.67
N VAL A 44 3.14 -3.24 11.95
CA VAL A 44 4.12 -2.59 11.09
C VAL A 44 3.55 -2.52 9.68
N PHE A 45 3.33 -1.31 9.16
CA PHE A 45 2.97 -1.10 7.77
C PHE A 45 4.21 -1.26 6.91
N LYS A 46 4.22 -2.20 5.97
CA LYS A 46 5.39 -2.50 5.14
C LYS A 46 5.41 -1.76 3.82
N GLY A 47 4.34 -1.04 3.48
CA GLY A 47 4.25 -0.19 2.30
C GLY A 47 3.06 -0.50 1.42
N PHE A 48 2.89 0.37 0.43
CA PHE A 48 1.88 0.27 -0.60
C PHE A 48 2.30 -0.64 -1.74
N GLY A 49 1.31 -1.20 -2.41
CA GLY A 49 1.47 -1.91 -3.68
C GLY A 49 0.41 -1.55 -4.70
N VAL A 50 0.60 -2.09 -5.89
CA VAL A 50 -0.43 -2.13 -6.94
C VAL A 50 -0.55 -3.51 -7.53
N GLY A 51 -1.73 -3.85 -8.04
CA GLY A 51 -1.86 -4.90 -9.03
C GLY A 51 -1.54 -4.42 -10.44
N GLN A 52 -1.31 -5.39 -11.32
CA GLN A 52 -1.24 -5.19 -12.76
C GLN A 52 -1.85 -6.39 -13.46
N SER A 53 -2.81 -6.18 -14.35
CA SER A 53 -3.43 -7.27 -15.10
C SER A 53 -2.55 -7.73 -16.27
N LEU A 54 -2.70 -8.99 -16.71
CA LEU A 54 -1.93 -9.57 -17.82
C LEU A 54 -2.11 -8.76 -19.11
N TRP A 55 -3.35 -8.37 -19.39
CA TRP A 55 -3.72 -7.63 -20.60
C TRP A 55 -3.08 -6.25 -20.63
N ASP A 56 -3.10 -5.56 -19.49
CA ASP A 56 -2.62 -4.18 -19.38
C ASP A 56 -1.11 -4.07 -19.48
N ALA A 57 -0.40 -5.09 -19.01
CA ALA A 57 1.05 -5.17 -19.12
C ALA A 57 1.49 -5.46 -20.57
N GLN A 58 0.82 -6.40 -21.27
CA GLN A 58 1.20 -6.79 -22.64
C GLN A 58 0.83 -5.76 -23.70
N GLN A 59 -0.43 -5.33 -23.76
CA GLN A 59 -0.95 -4.72 -24.99
C GLN A 59 -0.71 -3.23 -25.10
N GLY A 60 -0.45 -2.55 -23.98
CA GLY A 60 -0.20 -1.11 -24.01
C GLY A 60 1.16 -0.72 -23.44
N TYR A 61 1.55 -1.24 -22.27
CA TYR A 61 2.71 -0.70 -21.55
C TYR A 61 4.00 -0.96 -22.33
N ALA A 62 4.17 -2.18 -22.84
CA ALA A 62 5.34 -2.54 -23.65
C ALA A 62 5.45 -1.76 -24.97
N GLY A 63 4.34 -1.23 -25.48
CA GLY A 63 4.31 -0.41 -26.70
C GLY A 63 4.68 1.06 -26.49
N LEU A 64 4.77 1.53 -25.24
CA LEU A 64 5.12 2.91 -24.92
C LEU A 64 6.61 3.21 -25.20
N PRO A 65 6.98 4.44 -25.58
CA PRO A 65 8.39 4.84 -25.64
C PRO A 65 9.08 4.70 -24.28
N ASP A 66 10.39 4.39 -24.29
CA ASP A 66 11.20 4.21 -23.08
C ASP A 66 11.12 5.39 -22.12
N SER A 67 11.13 6.63 -22.63
CA SER A 67 11.02 7.86 -21.82
C SER A 67 9.66 7.99 -21.11
N VAL A 68 8.59 7.55 -21.76
CA VAL A 68 7.25 7.54 -21.16
C VAL A 68 7.20 6.47 -20.08
N ARG A 69 7.62 5.23 -20.38
CA ARG A 69 7.66 4.15 -19.38
C ARG A 69 8.49 4.52 -18.16
N ASP A 70 9.65 5.13 -18.38
CA ASP A 70 10.53 5.61 -17.31
C ASP A 70 9.85 6.68 -16.44
N THR A 71 9.12 7.62 -17.05
CA THR A 71 8.34 8.63 -16.33
C THR A 71 7.25 8.00 -15.47
N LEU A 72 6.45 7.09 -16.04
CA LEU A 72 5.36 6.42 -15.31
C LEU A 72 5.90 5.53 -14.19
N ALA A 73 6.97 4.77 -14.47
CA ALA A 73 7.62 3.91 -13.50
C ALA A 73 8.26 4.73 -12.36
N ARG A 74 8.94 5.83 -12.66
CA ARG A 74 9.49 6.72 -11.63
C ARG A 74 8.39 7.23 -10.72
N PHE A 75 7.29 7.72 -11.28
CA PHE A 75 6.21 8.26 -10.48
C PHE A 75 5.63 7.18 -9.53
N LEU A 76 5.29 6.00 -10.06
CA LEU A 76 4.68 4.94 -9.26
C LEU A 76 5.64 4.33 -8.22
N TRP A 77 6.87 4.03 -8.61
CA TRP A 77 7.78 3.23 -7.78
C TRP A 77 8.72 4.07 -6.91
N HIS A 78 9.09 5.28 -7.36
CA HIS A 78 9.92 6.21 -6.59
C HIS A 78 9.08 7.28 -5.89
N ASP A 79 8.26 8.04 -6.63
CA ASP A 79 7.56 9.20 -6.04
C ASP A 79 6.42 8.78 -5.10
N LEU A 80 5.64 7.76 -5.45
CA LEU A 80 4.66 7.14 -4.55
C LEU A 80 5.31 6.15 -3.57
N ASN A 81 6.58 5.78 -3.81
CA ASN A 81 7.33 4.82 -2.98
C ASN A 81 6.62 3.46 -2.83
N PHE A 82 5.92 2.99 -3.88
CA PHE A 82 5.28 1.68 -3.88
C PHE A 82 6.35 0.58 -3.94
N ARG A 83 6.11 -0.52 -3.23
CA ARG A 83 7.09 -1.59 -2.98
C ARG A 83 6.61 -2.97 -3.35
N TYR A 84 5.31 -3.12 -3.57
CA TYR A 84 4.70 -4.39 -3.88
C TYR A 84 4.03 -4.33 -5.24
N LEU A 85 4.22 -5.37 -6.03
CA LEU A 85 3.56 -5.55 -7.31
C LEU A 85 2.85 -6.90 -7.32
N ARG A 86 1.53 -6.86 -7.45
CA ARG A 86 0.67 -8.04 -7.58
C ARG A 86 0.44 -8.35 -9.05
N LEU A 87 0.82 -9.56 -9.45
CA LEU A 87 0.77 -10.05 -10.82
C LEU A 87 -0.36 -11.05 -10.94
N ARG A 88 -1.36 -10.76 -11.77
CA ARG A 88 -2.43 -11.73 -12.07
C ARG A 88 -1.86 -12.81 -12.99
N SER A 89 -2.22 -14.07 -12.76
CA SER A 89 -1.74 -15.16 -13.60
C SER A 89 -2.79 -16.24 -13.88
N THR A 90 -2.76 -16.83 -15.06
CA THR A 90 -3.52 -18.02 -15.41
C THR A 90 -2.58 -19.17 -15.77
N VAL A 91 -2.99 -20.41 -15.52
CA VAL A 91 -2.21 -21.63 -15.84
C VAL A 91 -2.80 -22.44 -17.00
N ARG A 92 -3.65 -21.83 -17.84
CA ARG A 92 -4.29 -22.51 -18.98
C ARG A 92 -3.30 -23.18 -19.95
N GLN A 93 -2.09 -22.62 -20.06
CA GLN A 93 -1.04 -23.09 -20.98
C GLN A 93 0.03 -23.94 -20.28
N CYS A 94 -0.05 -24.14 -18.97
CA CYS A 94 0.93 -24.89 -18.19
C CYS A 94 0.61 -26.40 -18.27
N THR A 95 1.53 -27.19 -18.81
CA THR A 95 1.43 -28.66 -18.81
C THR A 95 1.90 -29.23 -17.47
N ASP A 96 2.04 -30.56 -17.37
CA ASP A 96 2.62 -31.23 -16.20
C ASP A 96 4.15 -31.06 -16.09
N THR A 97 4.74 -30.07 -16.78
CA THR A 97 6.16 -29.75 -16.71
C THR A 97 6.36 -28.25 -16.58
N ALA A 98 7.41 -27.79 -15.87
CA ALA A 98 7.64 -26.37 -15.66
C ALA A 98 8.03 -25.59 -16.94
N SER A 99 8.52 -26.26 -18.00
CA SER A 99 9.16 -25.59 -19.13
C SER A 99 8.25 -24.69 -19.97
N ASP A 100 6.93 -24.88 -19.94
CA ASP A 100 5.97 -24.07 -20.72
C ASP A 100 5.11 -23.12 -19.86
N CYS A 101 5.25 -23.18 -18.53
CA CYS A 101 4.36 -22.47 -17.62
C CYS A 101 4.67 -20.97 -17.45
N ALA A 102 5.86 -20.51 -17.85
CA ALA A 102 6.29 -19.12 -17.67
C ALA A 102 5.86 -18.16 -18.79
N GLY A 103 5.69 -18.65 -20.02
CA GLY A 103 5.71 -17.81 -21.24
C GLY A 103 4.79 -16.60 -21.17
N SER A 104 3.48 -16.82 -20.99
CA SER A 104 2.50 -15.73 -20.97
C SER A 104 2.75 -14.69 -19.87
N VAL A 105 3.06 -15.13 -18.65
CA VAL A 105 3.31 -14.24 -17.50
C VAL A 105 4.64 -13.48 -17.66
N PHE A 106 5.69 -14.17 -18.10
CA PHE A 106 6.99 -13.54 -18.32
C PHE A 106 6.91 -12.48 -19.42
N ASP A 107 6.34 -12.83 -20.57
CA ASP A 107 6.17 -11.91 -21.71
C ASP A 107 5.29 -10.71 -21.33
N SER A 108 4.32 -10.90 -20.42
CA SER A 108 3.52 -9.79 -19.86
C SER A 108 4.32 -8.84 -19.01
N TYR A 109 5.12 -9.34 -18.06
CA TYR A 109 5.56 -8.54 -16.93
C TYR A 109 7.06 -8.25 -16.89
N ASP A 110 7.92 -8.96 -17.62
CA ASP A 110 9.38 -8.79 -17.53
C ASP A 110 9.81 -7.33 -17.74
N LEU A 111 9.31 -6.68 -18.80
CA LEU A 111 9.61 -5.27 -19.06
C LEU A 111 9.10 -4.36 -17.94
N TYR A 112 7.86 -4.56 -17.49
CA TYR A 112 7.25 -3.77 -16.44
C TYR A 112 8.01 -3.89 -15.10
N VAL A 113 8.38 -5.12 -14.72
CA VAL A 113 9.17 -5.40 -13.50
C VAL A 113 10.58 -4.81 -13.63
N ARG A 114 11.20 -4.88 -14.81
CA ARG A 114 12.52 -4.26 -15.04
C ARG A 114 12.46 -2.74 -14.86
N ASP A 115 11.45 -2.09 -15.43
CA ASP A 115 11.25 -0.65 -15.30
C ASP A 115 10.93 -0.27 -13.84
N ALA A 116 10.13 -1.06 -13.13
CA ALA A 116 9.87 -0.88 -11.70
C ALA A 116 11.14 -0.99 -10.84
N ARG A 117 11.98 -2.00 -11.10
CA ARG A 117 13.23 -2.25 -10.37
C ARG A 117 14.30 -1.17 -10.56
N LYS A 118 14.20 -0.31 -11.58
CA LYS A 118 15.08 0.88 -11.71
C LYS A 118 14.91 1.83 -10.52
N TYR A 119 13.69 1.88 -9.98
CA TYR A 119 13.26 2.82 -8.94
C TYR A 119 13.01 2.15 -7.60
N GLN A 120 12.75 0.85 -7.61
CA GLN A 120 12.48 0.05 -6.43
C GLN A 120 13.25 -1.28 -6.45
N ASP A 121 14.53 -1.24 -6.08
CA ASP A 121 15.37 -2.47 -6.00
C ASP A 121 14.78 -3.54 -5.07
N SER A 122 14.05 -3.12 -4.03
CA SER A 122 13.39 -4.02 -3.07
C SER A 122 11.97 -4.40 -3.48
N LEU A 123 11.63 -4.30 -4.76
CA LEU A 123 10.29 -4.64 -5.26
C LEU A 123 9.93 -6.09 -4.92
N VAL A 124 8.84 -6.25 -4.19
CA VAL A 124 8.25 -7.54 -3.80
C VAL A 124 7.21 -7.93 -4.84
N LEU A 125 7.31 -9.15 -5.36
CA LEU A 125 6.35 -9.69 -6.32
C LEU A 125 5.41 -10.69 -5.64
N LEU A 126 4.10 -10.44 -5.77
CA LEU A 126 3.02 -11.35 -5.41
C LEU A 126 2.43 -11.92 -6.70
N LEU A 127 2.47 -13.23 -6.91
CA LEU A 127 1.71 -13.88 -7.97
C LEU A 127 0.32 -14.22 -7.45
N ALA A 128 -0.74 -13.70 -8.07
CA ALA A 128 -2.12 -13.99 -7.72
C ALA A 128 -2.72 -14.96 -8.76
N PRO A 129 -2.90 -16.25 -8.40
CA PRO A 129 -3.58 -17.22 -9.25
C PRO A 129 -4.99 -16.76 -9.64
N HIS A 130 -5.36 -16.91 -10.90
CA HIS A 130 -6.66 -16.54 -11.43
C HIS A 130 -7.10 -17.52 -12.52
N GLY A 131 -8.39 -17.83 -12.56
CA GLY A 131 -9.01 -18.68 -13.58
C GLY A 131 -9.69 -19.91 -12.97
N GLU A 132 -10.01 -20.88 -13.82
CA GLU A 132 -10.75 -22.10 -13.44
C GLU A 132 -9.90 -22.98 -12.50
N ILE A 133 -10.45 -23.24 -11.30
CA ILE A 133 -9.78 -24.03 -10.27
C ILE A 133 -9.90 -25.54 -10.55
N GLY A 134 -10.93 -25.96 -11.29
CA GLY A 134 -11.18 -27.37 -11.61
C GLY A 134 -11.47 -28.22 -10.36
N ASP A 135 -11.79 -29.50 -10.57
CA ASP A 135 -12.16 -30.40 -9.45
C ASP A 135 -10.93 -30.93 -8.69
N ASP A 136 -9.72 -30.76 -9.23
CA ASP A 136 -8.47 -31.28 -8.65
C ASP A 136 -7.58 -30.14 -8.15
N LEU A 137 -7.77 -29.80 -6.86
CA LEU A 137 -7.02 -28.77 -6.14
C LEU A 137 -5.50 -29.06 -6.09
N ASP A 138 -5.09 -30.33 -6.05
CA ASP A 138 -3.67 -30.71 -6.03
C ASP A 138 -3.02 -30.42 -7.39
N THR A 139 -3.67 -30.81 -8.48
CA THR A 139 -3.18 -30.49 -9.83
C THR A 139 -3.15 -28.98 -10.08
N TYR A 140 -4.17 -28.24 -9.60
CA TYR A 140 -4.18 -26.78 -9.68
C TYR A 140 -2.96 -26.16 -8.97
N ALA A 141 -2.71 -26.53 -7.71
CA ALA A 141 -1.59 -26.04 -6.92
C ALA A 141 -0.23 -26.42 -7.55
N ARG A 142 -0.11 -27.65 -8.06
CA ARG A 142 1.10 -28.13 -8.76
C ARG A 142 1.45 -27.27 -9.97
N LYS A 143 0.45 -26.92 -10.80
CA LYS A 143 0.66 -26.09 -11.99
C LYS A 143 1.17 -24.69 -11.63
N TYR A 144 0.61 -24.05 -10.60
CA TYR A 144 1.11 -22.75 -10.15
C TYR A 144 2.51 -22.84 -9.53
N ALA A 145 2.82 -23.90 -8.78
CA ALA A 145 4.18 -24.13 -8.28
C ALA A 145 5.20 -24.30 -9.43
N TYR A 146 4.84 -25.03 -10.49
CA TYR A 146 5.64 -25.13 -11.72
C TYR A 146 5.80 -23.80 -12.45
N GLN A 147 4.73 -23.00 -12.56
CA GLN A 147 4.82 -21.65 -13.12
C GLN A 147 5.78 -20.77 -12.31
N ILE A 148 5.70 -20.77 -10.98
CA ILE A 148 6.61 -19.99 -10.13
C ILE A 148 8.07 -20.46 -10.31
N LYS A 149 8.30 -21.77 -10.39
CA LYS A 149 9.63 -22.32 -10.67
C LYS A 149 10.16 -21.83 -12.02
N ALA A 150 9.33 -21.88 -13.06
CA ALA A 150 9.70 -21.46 -14.40
C ALA A 150 10.02 -19.96 -14.47
N LEU A 151 9.22 -19.10 -13.82
CA LEU A 151 9.48 -17.67 -13.70
C LEU A 151 10.78 -17.38 -12.93
N ARG A 152 11.07 -18.14 -11.87
CA ARG A 152 12.36 -18.03 -11.17
C ARG A 152 13.54 -18.36 -12.08
N ASP A 153 13.40 -19.36 -12.95
CA ASP A 153 14.46 -19.77 -13.88
C ASP A 153 14.71 -18.73 -14.98
N THR A 154 13.72 -17.89 -15.32
CA THR A 154 13.91 -16.73 -16.22
C THR A 154 14.45 -15.49 -15.51
N GLY A 155 14.58 -15.52 -14.17
CA GLY A 155 15.04 -14.39 -13.35
C GLY A 155 13.91 -13.52 -12.76
N LEU A 156 12.65 -13.85 -13.04
CA LEU A 156 11.49 -13.21 -12.42
C LEU A 156 11.17 -13.89 -11.08
N VAL A 157 11.80 -13.43 -10.01
CA VAL A 157 11.67 -14.01 -8.66
C VAL A 157 10.35 -13.59 -8.00
N ILE A 158 9.40 -14.50 -7.95
CA ILE A 158 8.17 -14.37 -7.15
C ILE A 158 8.51 -14.57 -5.67
N THR A 159 8.06 -13.65 -4.82
CA THR A 159 8.31 -13.69 -3.36
C THR A 159 7.12 -14.25 -2.60
N TYR A 160 5.91 -13.90 -3.03
CA TYR A 160 4.65 -14.36 -2.46
C TYR A 160 3.77 -14.96 -3.55
N THR A 161 2.93 -15.92 -3.19
CA THR A 161 1.83 -16.40 -4.02
C THR A 161 0.51 -16.34 -3.26
N GLY A 162 -0.54 -15.93 -3.96
CA GLY A 162 -1.91 -16.22 -3.57
C GLY A 162 -2.24 -17.70 -3.77
N ILE A 163 -3.43 -18.13 -3.33
CA ILE A 163 -4.00 -19.44 -3.68
C ILE A 163 -5.06 -19.36 -4.77
N SER A 164 -5.80 -18.24 -4.82
CA SER A 164 -6.81 -17.92 -5.82
C SER A 164 -7.22 -16.47 -5.64
N ASN A 165 -7.49 -15.75 -6.72
CA ASN A 165 -8.09 -14.42 -6.69
C ASN A 165 -9.60 -14.55 -6.49
N GLU A 166 -10.14 -13.98 -5.41
CA GLU A 166 -11.57 -13.91 -5.12
C GLU A 166 -12.24 -15.30 -5.13
N PRO A 167 -11.73 -16.26 -4.32
CA PRO A 167 -12.30 -17.60 -4.26
C PRO A 167 -13.77 -17.64 -3.83
N ASP A 168 -14.26 -16.56 -3.22
CA ASP A 168 -15.66 -16.36 -2.86
C ASP A 168 -16.55 -15.94 -4.03
N TRP A 169 -16.01 -15.30 -5.06
CA TRP A 169 -16.76 -14.88 -6.23
C TRP A 169 -17.35 -16.10 -6.93
N GLU A 170 -18.64 -16.06 -7.26
CA GLU A 170 -19.37 -17.19 -7.86
C GLU A 170 -19.28 -18.52 -7.10
N ASN A 171 -18.85 -18.50 -5.83
CA ASN A 171 -18.54 -19.70 -5.03
C ASN A 171 -17.52 -20.61 -5.75
N LEU A 172 -16.42 -20.04 -6.26
CA LEU A 172 -15.34 -20.81 -6.88
C LEU A 172 -14.73 -21.86 -5.93
N LEU A 173 -14.66 -21.54 -4.63
CA LEU A 173 -14.27 -22.47 -3.57
C LEU A 173 -15.23 -22.37 -2.38
N ASP A 174 -15.37 -23.48 -1.69
CA ASP A 174 -15.96 -23.57 -0.35
C ASP A 174 -14.89 -23.38 0.73
N ALA A 175 -15.31 -22.99 1.94
CA ALA A 175 -14.40 -22.65 3.03
C ALA A 175 -13.49 -23.83 3.45
N ASP A 176 -13.99 -25.06 3.41
CA ASP A 176 -13.25 -26.28 3.76
C ASP A 176 -12.18 -26.68 2.73
N GLN A 177 -12.28 -26.19 1.50
CA GLN A 177 -11.28 -26.38 0.45
C GLN A 177 -10.07 -25.46 0.61
N ILE A 178 -10.21 -24.33 1.29
CA ILE A 178 -9.14 -23.34 1.46
C ILE A 178 -7.91 -23.91 2.19
N PRO A 179 -8.04 -24.58 3.35
CA PRO A 179 -6.91 -25.24 4.01
C PRO A 179 -6.23 -26.30 3.14
N GLU A 180 -7.01 -27.10 2.41
CA GLU A 180 -6.49 -28.12 1.50
C GLU A 180 -5.60 -27.50 0.43
N LEU A 181 -6.07 -26.42 -0.19
CA LEU A 181 -5.36 -25.72 -1.23
C LEU A 181 -4.05 -25.10 -0.71
N ILE A 182 -4.07 -24.47 0.47
CA ILE A 182 -2.85 -23.94 1.11
C ILE A 182 -1.82 -25.06 1.34
N ARG A 183 -2.24 -26.20 1.88
CA ARG A 183 -1.34 -27.36 2.06
C ARG A 183 -0.79 -27.87 0.74
N ALA A 184 -1.63 -27.94 -0.30
CA ALA A 184 -1.20 -28.38 -1.63
C ALA A 184 -0.14 -27.45 -2.22
N PHE A 185 -0.35 -26.13 -2.17
CA PHE A 185 0.64 -25.13 -2.58
C PHE A 185 1.96 -25.31 -1.84
N ARG A 186 1.93 -25.37 -0.50
CA ARG A 186 3.15 -25.54 0.31
C ARG A 186 3.93 -26.80 -0.07
N ARG A 187 3.26 -27.96 -0.17
CA ARG A 187 3.90 -29.22 -0.57
C ARG A 187 4.58 -29.13 -1.93
N HIS A 188 3.91 -28.57 -2.93
CA HIS A 188 4.44 -28.47 -4.29
C HIS A 188 5.54 -27.41 -4.43
N LEU A 189 5.44 -26.30 -3.70
CA LEU A 189 6.54 -25.33 -3.61
C LEU A 189 7.78 -25.98 -2.97
N ASP A 190 7.61 -26.73 -1.88
CA ASP A 190 8.72 -27.39 -1.18
C ASP A 190 9.39 -28.46 -2.04
N SER A 191 8.61 -29.27 -2.76
CA SER A 191 9.15 -30.31 -3.65
C SER A 191 10.00 -29.76 -4.79
N LEU A 192 9.80 -28.48 -5.14
CA LEU A 192 10.56 -27.75 -6.16
C LEU A 192 11.71 -26.91 -5.59
N GLY A 193 11.95 -26.96 -4.27
CA GLY A 193 12.94 -26.14 -3.59
C GLY A 193 12.58 -24.66 -3.55
N LEU A 194 11.28 -24.33 -3.58
CA LEU A 194 10.71 -22.99 -3.46
C LEU A 194 10.23 -22.71 -2.01
N THR A 195 10.97 -23.21 -1.02
CA THR A 195 10.66 -23.05 0.42
C THR A 195 10.63 -21.59 0.86
N ASP A 196 11.27 -20.70 0.09
CA ASP A 196 11.33 -19.26 0.32
C ASP A 196 10.12 -18.48 -0.25
N VAL A 197 9.30 -19.11 -1.10
CA VAL A 197 8.05 -18.50 -1.60
C VAL A 197 6.99 -18.60 -0.51
N ARG A 198 6.47 -17.43 -0.12
CA ARG A 198 5.47 -17.27 0.94
C ARG A 198 4.05 -17.36 0.40
N ILE A 199 3.09 -17.76 1.24
CA ILE A 199 1.69 -17.92 0.86
C ILE A 199 0.84 -16.84 1.53
N VAL A 200 0.01 -16.14 0.75
CA VAL A 200 -1.04 -15.24 1.26
C VAL A 200 -2.41 -15.77 0.82
N ALA A 201 -3.40 -15.74 1.71
CA ALA A 201 -4.71 -16.33 1.47
C ALA A 201 -5.73 -15.76 2.46
N PRO A 202 -7.04 -15.80 2.17
CA PRO A 202 -7.67 -16.37 0.97
C PRO A 202 -7.79 -15.44 -0.25
N GLU A 203 -7.54 -14.13 -0.11
CA GLU A 203 -7.79 -13.10 -1.14
C GLU A 203 -9.27 -13.01 -1.57
N ASN A 204 -10.21 -13.11 -0.61
CA ASN A 204 -11.64 -12.91 -0.86
C ASN A 204 -11.94 -11.49 -1.38
N SER A 205 -12.99 -11.32 -2.17
CA SER A 205 -13.41 -10.05 -2.78
C SER A 205 -13.73 -8.93 -1.78
N SER A 206 -13.98 -9.25 -0.51
CA SER A 206 -14.15 -8.29 0.59
C SER A 206 -13.85 -8.94 1.93
N ALA A 207 -13.54 -8.13 2.96
CA ALA A 207 -13.36 -8.60 4.34
C ALA A 207 -14.70 -8.79 5.08
N ASP A 208 -15.64 -9.47 4.44
CA ASP A 208 -17.00 -9.72 4.94
C ASP A 208 -17.11 -11.08 5.67
N TRP A 209 -18.34 -11.49 5.97
CA TRP A 209 -18.62 -12.75 6.69
C TRP A 209 -18.12 -13.99 5.95
N LYS A 210 -18.03 -13.98 4.62
CA LYS A 210 -17.56 -15.12 3.84
C LYS A 210 -16.03 -15.23 3.91
N ALA A 211 -15.34 -14.09 3.93
CA ALA A 211 -13.91 -14.08 4.26
C ALA A 211 -13.64 -14.59 5.68
N GLN A 212 -14.48 -14.23 6.65
CA GLN A 212 -14.37 -14.73 8.03
C GLN A 212 -14.49 -16.26 8.08
N GLU A 213 -15.47 -16.84 7.38
CA GLU A 213 -15.65 -18.30 7.29
C GLU A 213 -14.41 -19.01 6.71
N PHE A 214 -13.77 -18.40 5.71
CA PHE A 214 -12.55 -18.95 5.11
C PHE A 214 -11.36 -18.85 6.08
N VAL A 215 -11.22 -17.73 6.79
CA VAL A 215 -10.19 -17.56 7.83
C VAL A 215 -10.39 -18.53 8.99
N ASP A 216 -11.61 -18.71 9.48
CA ASP A 216 -11.94 -19.69 10.52
C ASP A 216 -11.56 -21.11 10.10
N SER A 217 -11.84 -21.49 8.85
CA SER A 217 -11.44 -22.79 8.29
C SER A 217 -9.91 -22.96 8.26
N ILE A 218 -9.16 -21.92 7.89
CA ILE A 218 -7.69 -21.92 7.95
C ILE A 218 -7.22 -22.14 9.40
N LEU A 219 -7.78 -21.39 10.35
CA LEU A 219 -7.41 -21.43 11.76
C LEU A 219 -7.74 -22.77 12.42
N ALA A 220 -8.79 -23.46 11.95
CA ALA A 220 -9.15 -24.80 12.38
C ALA A 220 -8.16 -25.88 11.90
N ASP A 221 -7.30 -25.57 10.93
CA ASP A 221 -6.29 -26.47 10.38
C ASP A 221 -4.86 -26.00 10.69
N PRO A 222 -4.19 -26.60 11.70
CA PRO A 222 -2.85 -26.19 12.11
C PRO A 222 -1.79 -26.29 11.01
N ALA A 223 -1.94 -27.24 10.07
CA ALA A 223 -0.98 -27.42 8.98
C ALA A 223 -1.13 -26.31 7.93
N ALA A 224 -2.36 -25.93 7.58
CA ALA A 224 -2.62 -24.78 6.71
C ALA A 224 -2.20 -23.47 7.38
N THR A 225 -2.56 -23.25 8.65
CA THR A 225 -2.13 -22.07 9.42
C THR A 225 -0.61 -21.96 9.50
N SER A 226 0.11 -23.08 9.68
CA SER A 226 1.58 -23.08 9.69
C SER A 226 2.18 -22.76 8.33
N ALA A 227 1.53 -23.17 7.23
CA ALA A 227 1.98 -22.94 5.86
C ALA A 227 1.68 -21.53 5.33
N LEU A 228 0.73 -20.82 5.95
CA LEU A 228 0.33 -19.47 5.59
C LEU A 228 1.28 -18.41 6.17
N ASP A 229 1.64 -17.37 5.42
CA ASP A 229 2.43 -16.24 5.91
C ASP A 229 1.57 -15.02 6.27
N ALA A 230 0.51 -14.77 5.49
CA ALA A 230 -0.41 -13.67 5.75
C ALA A 230 -1.87 -14.03 5.44
N PHE A 231 -2.78 -13.53 6.26
CA PHE A 231 -4.18 -13.42 5.88
C PHE A 231 -4.32 -12.36 4.78
N ALA A 232 -5.23 -12.56 3.84
CA ALA A 232 -5.42 -11.64 2.73
C ALA A 232 -6.88 -11.52 2.34
N THR A 233 -7.32 -10.30 2.10
CA THR A 233 -8.63 -9.97 1.54
C THR A 233 -8.49 -8.82 0.55
N HIS A 234 -9.54 -8.57 -0.21
CA HIS A 234 -9.74 -7.35 -0.98
C HIS A 234 -10.66 -6.40 -0.20
N SER A 235 -10.77 -5.16 -0.66
CA SER A 235 -11.68 -4.16 -0.10
C SER A 235 -12.48 -3.46 -1.17
N TYR A 236 -13.31 -4.21 -1.89
CA TYR A 236 -14.26 -3.63 -2.84
C TYR A 236 -15.52 -3.10 -2.15
N ASN A 237 -16.15 -3.93 -1.33
CA ASN A 237 -17.37 -3.58 -0.61
C ASN A 237 -17.10 -3.23 0.86
N TRP A 238 -16.07 -3.85 1.47
CA TRP A 238 -15.73 -3.72 2.89
C TRP A 238 -14.22 -3.58 3.06
N SER A 239 -13.77 -2.64 3.89
CA SER A 239 -12.45 -2.72 4.53
C SER A 239 -12.48 -3.77 5.65
N ILE A 240 -11.35 -4.01 6.30
CA ILE A 240 -11.27 -4.94 7.42
C ILE A 240 -12.24 -4.50 8.53
N THR A 241 -13.09 -5.45 8.95
CA THR A 241 -14.11 -5.24 9.99
C THR A 241 -13.55 -5.52 11.38
N GLU A 242 -14.23 -5.07 12.44
CA GLU A 242 -13.87 -5.45 13.82
C GLU A 242 -13.98 -6.96 14.06
N ASP A 243 -14.96 -7.63 13.46
CA ASP A 243 -15.11 -9.10 13.56
C ASP A 243 -13.90 -9.80 12.93
N MET A 244 -13.55 -9.46 11.69
CA MET A 244 -12.36 -10.01 11.03
C MET A 244 -11.07 -9.65 11.78
N ASN A 245 -10.94 -8.41 12.26
CA ASN A 245 -9.82 -7.97 13.08
C ASN A 245 -9.70 -8.85 14.34
N GLY A 246 -10.81 -9.12 15.04
CA GLY A 246 -10.82 -9.98 16.22
C GLY A 246 -10.34 -11.41 15.96
N LEU A 247 -10.62 -11.97 14.77
CA LEU A 247 -10.15 -13.32 14.39
C LEU A 247 -8.62 -13.37 14.20
N VAL A 248 -8.05 -12.37 13.54
CA VAL A 248 -6.63 -12.39 13.15
C VAL A 248 -5.71 -11.68 14.15
N GLU A 249 -6.25 -10.84 15.03
CA GLU A 249 -5.51 -10.03 15.99
C GLU A 249 -4.47 -10.81 16.81
N PRO A 250 -4.79 -11.98 17.40
CA PRO A 250 -3.81 -12.76 18.17
C PRO A 250 -2.57 -13.16 17.35
N TYR A 251 -2.74 -13.35 16.04
CA TYR A 251 -1.68 -13.76 15.13
C TYR A 251 -0.87 -12.57 14.60
N VAL A 252 -1.54 -11.46 14.28
CA VAL A 252 -0.89 -10.26 13.75
C VAL A 252 -0.14 -9.50 14.84
N LEU A 253 -0.77 -9.24 15.99
CA LEU A 253 -0.09 -8.59 17.12
C LEU A 253 0.97 -9.50 17.76
N GLY A 254 0.78 -10.82 17.70
CA GLY A 254 1.81 -11.79 18.08
C GLY A 254 3.00 -11.87 17.11
N GLY A 255 2.92 -11.21 15.94
CA GLY A 255 3.95 -11.26 14.90
C GLY A 255 4.07 -12.62 14.20
N ALA A 256 3.09 -13.51 14.39
CA ALA A 256 3.08 -14.85 13.81
C ALA A 256 2.61 -14.85 12.36
N LYS A 257 1.72 -13.92 12.00
CA LYS A 257 1.17 -13.71 10.66
C LYS A 257 1.07 -12.22 10.37
N GLU A 258 0.84 -11.90 9.11
CA GLU A 258 0.46 -10.56 8.66
C GLU A 258 -0.98 -10.55 8.17
N TYR A 259 -1.55 -9.36 7.99
CA TYR A 259 -2.81 -9.18 7.25
C TYR A 259 -2.58 -8.21 6.09
N TRP A 260 -2.79 -8.67 4.87
CA TRP A 260 -2.64 -7.90 3.65
C TRP A 260 -4.02 -7.55 3.05
N MET A 261 -4.15 -6.31 2.60
CA MET A 261 -5.21 -5.91 1.68
C MET A 261 -4.67 -6.04 0.26
N THR A 262 -4.90 -7.17 -0.41
CA THR A 262 -4.23 -7.51 -1.69
C THR A 262 -4.87 -6.87 -2.93
N GLU A 263 -6.05 -6.27 -2.78
CA GLU A 263 -6.70 -5.51 -3.84
C GLU A 263 -7.74 -4.53 -3.27
N ALA A 264 -7.65 -3.27 -3.64
CA ALA A 264 -8.58 -2.24 -3.19
C ALA A 264 -8.83 -1.21 -4.29
N SER A 265 -10.10 -0.88 -4.54
CA SER A 265 -10.52 0.22 -5.41
C SER A 265 -12.03 0.44 -5.32
N GLU A 266 -12.53 1.46 -6.02
CA GLU A 266 -13.96 1.71 -6.21
C GLU A 266 -14.41 1.24 -7.59
N PHE A 267 -15.67 0.83 -7.71
CA PHE A 267 -16.28 0.57 -9.01
C PHE A 267 -16.77 1.87 -9.63
N GLY A 268 -16.59 2.01 -10.95
CA GLY A 268 -17.22 3.06 -11.74
C GLY A 268 -16.25 4.01 -12.43
N THR A 269 -16.82 5.09 -12.97
CA THR A 269 -16.07 6.10 -13.72
C THR A 269 -15.66 7.22 -12.78
N GLU A 270 -14.37 7.45 -12.73
CA GLU A 270 -13.72 8.57 -12.05
C GLU A 270 -13.38 9.67 -13.07
N GLN A 271 -13.61 10.93 -12.69
CA GLN A 271 -13.09 12.10 -13.39
C GLN A 271 -11.66 12.41 -12.94
N TRP A 272 -10.89 13.11 -13.78
CA TRP A 272 -9.48 13.42 -13.50
C TRP A 272 -9.21 14.03 -12.10
N GLU A 273 -10.09 14.93 -11.66
CA GLU A 273 -9.98 15.70 -10.41
C GLU A 273 -11.05 15.27 -9.40
N ASP A 274 -11.51 14.01 -9.47
CA ASP A 274 -12.56 13.49 -8.61
C ASP A 274 -12.06 13.27 -7.18
N ALA A 275 -12.16 14.32 -6.36
CA ALA A 275 -11.74 14.28 -4.96
C ALA A 275 -12.52 13.24 -4.15
N LYS A 276 -13.75 12.90 -4.55
CA LYS A 276 -14.55 11.87 -3.91
C LYS A 276 -13.92 10.49 -4.09
N GLU A 277 -13.50 10.13 -5.30
CA GLU A 277 -12.81 8.85 -5.54
C GLU A 277 -11.43 8.80 -4.87
N ALA A 278 -10.70 9.93 -4.86
CA ALA A 278 -9.43 10.05 -4.16
C ALA A 278 -9.57 9.88 -2.64
N SER A 279 -10.51 10.61 -2.02
CA SER A 279 -10.81 10.52 -0.59
C SER A 279 -11.34 9.13 -0.23
N SER A 280 -12.16 8.50 -1.08
CA SER A 280 -12.66 7.14 -0.82
C SER A 280 -11.53 6.12 -0.70
N ALA A 281 -10.59 6.15 -1.65
CA ALA A 281 -9.48 5.20 -1.68
C ALA A 281 -8.60 5.33 -0.42
N LEU A 282 -8.26 6.56 0.00
CA LEU A 282 -7.44 6.77 1.19
C LEU A 282 -8.21 6.54 2.50
N SER A 283 -9.52 6.78 2.50
CA SER A 283 -10.39 6.44 3.64
C SER A 283 -10.40 4.94 3.90
N ARG A 284 -10.48 4.10 2.86
CA ARG A 284 -10.33 2.63 2.97
C ARG A 284 -8.97 2.25 3.53
N TYR A 285 -7.90 2.84 3.00
CA TYR A 285 -6.55 2.61 3.54
C TYR A 285 -6.45 2.93 5.03
N PHE A 286 -6.93 4.11 5.48
CA PHE A 286 -6.90 4.46 6.90
C PHE A 286 -7.81 3.58 7.75
N ALA A 287 -8.97 3.14 7.23
CA ALA A 287 -9.81 2.15 7.88
C ALA A 287 -9.04 0.83 8.08
N ASP A 288 -8.42 0.28 7.04
CA ASP A 288 -7.64 -0.96 7.12
C ASP A 288 -6.42 -0.85 8.05
N MET A 289 -5.76 0.30 8.08
CA MET A 289 -4.66 0.56 9.02
C MET A 289 -5.16 0.64 10.48
N ASN A 290 -6.41 0.99 10.74
CA ASN A 290 -6.98 0.85 12.08
C ASN A 290 -7.32 -0.61 12.44
N HIS A 291 -7.19 -1.54 11.51
CA HIS A 291 -7.56 -2.95 11.66
C HIS A 291 -6.44 -3.89 11.21
N LEU A 292 -5.21 -3.59 11.66
CA LEU A 292 -4.05 -4.49 11.60
C LEU A 292 -3.50 -4.82 10.20
N CYS A 293 -3.88 -4.07 9.17
CA CYS A 293 -3.30 -4.26 7.83
C CYS A 293 -1.80 -3.89 7.80
N ASN A 294 -0.99 -4.78 7.22
CA ASN A 294 0.46 -4.65 7.06
C ASN A 294 0.87 -4.22 5.65
N VAL A 295 0.15 -4.64 4.61
CA VAL A 295 0.45 -4.32 3.20
C VAL A 295 -0.85 -3.96 2.52
N TRP A 296 -0.86 -2.87 1.77
CA TRP A 296 -2.08 -2.37 1.14
C TRP A 296 -1.88 -2.16 -0.36
N PHE A 297 -2.67 -2.82 -1.18
CA PHE A 297 -2.58 -2.78 -2.63
C PHE A 297 -3.75 -2.01 -3.22
N PHE A 298 -3.44 -1.02 -4.06
CA PHE A 298 -4.43 -0.48 -4.99
C PHE A 298 -4.61 -1.43 -6.18
N TYR A 299 -5.81 -1.53 -6.76
CA TYR A 299 -6.09 -2.56 -7.77
C TYR A 299 -5.14 -2.50 -8.98
N VAL A 300 -5.11 -1.41 -9.75
CA VAL A 300 -4.25 -1.31 -10.93
C VAL A 300 -3.43 -0.03 -10.92
N GLY A 301 -2.11 -0.17 -11.00
CA GLY A 301 -1.20 0.97 -11.03
C GLY A 301 -1.25 1.75 -12.33
N ILE A 302 -1.01 1.08 -13.46
CA ILE A 302 -0.89 1.73 -14.78
C ILE A 302 -1.80 1.04 -15.80
N LYS A 303 -2.64 1.81 -16.49
CA LYS A 303 -3.60 1.30 -17.46
C LYS A 303 -3.54 2.06 -18.78
N GLY A 304 -3.51 1.31 -19.87
CA GLY A 304 -3.72 1.84 -21.21
C GLY A 304 -5.20 2.01 -21.50
N VAL A 305 -5.59 3.13 -22.10
CA VAL A 305 -6.97 3.41 -22.52
C VAL A 305 -7.01 3.79 -24.00
N GLU A 306 -8.09 3.37 -24.67
CA GLU A 306 -8.26 3.57 -26.12
C GLU A 306 -8.81 4.96 -26.47
N SER A 307 -9.60 5.54 -25.56
CA SER A 307 -10.26 6.83 -25.75
C SER A 307 -9.68 7.90 -24.84
N ASP A 308 -9.97 9.16 -25.16
CA ASP A 308 -9.63 10.27 -24.27
C ASP A 308 -10.34 10.11 -22.92
N TRP A 309 -9.58 9.73 -21.90
CA TRP A 309 -10.07 9.52 -20.55
C TRP A 309 -10.41 10.83 -19.85
N ARG A 310 -9.98 11.99 -20.38
CA ARG A 310 -10.42 13.31 -19.92
C ARG A 310 -11.88 13.57 -20.32
N MET A 311 -12.43 12.77 -21.22
CA MET A 311 -13.82 12.84 -21.65
C MET A 311 -14.63 11.78 -20.89
N SER A 312 -15.73 12.19 -20.28
CA SER A 312 -16.69 11.32 -19.58
C SER A 312 -17.14 10.18 -20.50
N GLY A 313 -16.65 8.95 -20.30
CA GLY A 313 -17.00 7.82 -21.18
C GLY A 313 -16.30 6.50 -20.88
N ASN A 314 -15.11 6.52 -20.29
CA ASN A 314 -14.44 5.27 -19.90
C ASN A 314 -15.08 4.70 -18.63
N LYS A 315 -15.65 3.51 -18.76
CA LYS A 315 -16.15 2.74 -17.61
C LYS A 315 -14.96 2.26 -16.78
N ASN A 316 -15.13 2.25 -15.45
CA ASN A 316 -14.19 1.65 -14.51
C ASN A 316 -12.82 2.36 -14.39
N THR A 317 -12.75 3.67 -14.62
CA THR A 317 -11.49 4.42 -14.40
C THR A 317 -11.08 4.50 -12.94
N ALA A 318 -12.03 4.31 -12.01
CA ALA A 318 -11.77 4.33 -10.57
C ALA A 318 -10.80 3.23 -10.07
N PHE A 319 -10.55 2.20 -10.89
CA PHE A 319 -9.61 1.11 -10.63
C PHE A 319 -8.14 1.45 -10.88
N TYR A 320 -7.86 2.58 -11.51
CA TYR A 320 -6.54 2.92 -12.00
C TYR A 320 -5.92 4.06 -11.18
N MET A 321 -4.60 4.12 -11.12
CA MET A 321 -3.89 5.31 -10.61
C MET A 321 -3.41 6.19 -11.76
N ILE A 322 -2.85 5.54 -12.79
CA ILE A 322 -2.23 6.19 -13.94
C ILE A 322 -2.88 5.69 -15.22
N LEU A 323 -3.29 6.61 -16.07
CA LEU A 323 -3.84 6.34 -17.39
C LEU A 323 -2.85 6.77 -18.47
N TYR A 324 -2.73 6.00 -19.54
CA TYR A 324 -1.99 6.41 -20.73
C TYR A 324 -2.69 6.02 -22.02
N ARG A 325 -2.34 6.73 -23.09
CA ARG A 325 -2.77 6.47 -24.46
C ARG A 325 -1.53 6.23 -25.30
N ALA A 326 -1.36 4.99 -25.76
CA ALA A 326 -0.15 4.59 -26.46
C ALA A 326 0.01 5.30 -27.82
N VAL A 327 -1.09 5.52 -28.54
CA VAL A 327 -1.09 6.14 -29.88
C VAL A 327 -0.70 7.61 -29.80
N GLU A 328 -1.29 8.35 -28.87
CA GLU A 328 -1.06 9.79 -28.71
C GLU A 328 0.16 10.11 -27.84
N GLN A 329 0.76 9.09 -27.20
CA GLN A 329 1.83 9.25 -26.22
C GLN A 329 1.45 10.23 -25.10
N ASP A 330 0.19 10.18 -24.69
CA ASP A 330 -0.40 11.04 -23.67
C ASP A 330 -0.64 10.22 -22.41
N TRP A 331 -0.45 10.81 -21.24
CA TRP A 331 -0.65 10.11 -19.97
C TRP A 331 -1.08 11.05 -18.87
N GLY A 332 -1.52 10.47 -17.78
CA GLY A 332 -1.95 11.21 -16.64
C GLY A 332 -2.10 10.42 -15.34
N TYR A 333 -2.02 11.15 -14.23
CA TYR A 333 -2.24 10.70 -12.86
C TYR A 333 -3.62 11.16 -12.38
N LEU A 334 -4.49 10.21 -12.05
CA LEU A 334 -5.77 10.51 -11.39
C LEU A 334 -5.51 11.15 -10.02
N LEU A 335 -6.41 12.02 -9.55
CA LEU A 335 -6.23 12.77 -8.29
C LEU A 335 -5.83 11.89 -7.10
N LYS A 336 -6.39 10.67 -7.01
CA LYS A 336 -6.01 9.70 -5.96
C LYS A 336 -4.51 9.42 -5.89
N SER A 337 -3.80 9.47 -7.01
CA SER A 337 -2.35 9.28 -7.05
C SER A 337 -1.63 10.30 -6.19
N TRP A 338 -2.10 11.55 -6.17
CA TRP A 338 -1.51 12.61 -5.36
C TRP A 338 -1.85 12.46 -3.88
N TYR A 339 -3.04 11.96 -3.56
CA TYR A 339 -3.40 11.59 -2.19
C TYR A 339 -2.49 10.47 -1.67
N PHE A 340 -2.26 9.42 -2.47
CA PHE A 340 -1.30 8.37 -2.12
C PHE A 340 0.13 8.89 -2.01
N LYS A 341 0.52 9.88 -2.82
CA LYS A 341 1.84 10.53 -2.72
C LYS A 341 2.01 11.26 -1.39
N ALA A 342 1.05 12.08 -1.00
CA ALA A 342 1.08 12.78 0.28
C ALA A 342 1.04 11.79 1.47
N ALA A 343 0.26 10.72 1.37
CA ALA A 343 0.24 9.64 2.37
C ALA A 343 1.60 8.93 2.49
N SER A 344 2.23 8.56 1.37
CA SER A 344 3.52 7.83 1.39
C SER A 344 4.73 8.68 1.71
N GLN A 345 4.63 10.01 1.59
CA GLN A 345 5.64 10.95 2.08
C GLN A 345 5.54 11.19 3.59
N ALA A 346 4.33 11.10 4.15
CA ALA A 346 4.12 11.21 5.59
C ALA A 346 4.39 9.88 6.32
N ILE A 347 3.89 8.77 5.77
CA ILE A 347 3.90 7.43 6.38
C ILE A 347 4.91 6.54 5.64
N ASP A 348 6.06 6.33 6.26
CA ASP A 348 7.12 5.53 5.68
C ASP A 348 6.79 4.04 5.74
N PRO A 349 7.30 3.24 4.80
CA PRO A 349 7.43 1.80 4.99
C PRO A 349 8.14 1.50 6.31
N TYR A 350 7.60 0.52 7.01
CA TYR A 350 7.92 0.09 8.37
C TYR A 350 7.47 1.05 9.47
N ALA A 351 6.56 1.98 9.20
CA ALA A 351 5.88 2.73 10.25
C ALA A 351 5.05 1.81 11.15
N VAL A 352 5.02 2.12 12.44
CA VAL A 352 4.30 1.34 13.46
C VAL A 352 3.01 2.07 13.81
N PHE A 353 1.88 1.50 13.42
CA PHE A 353 0.56 2.12 13.59
C PHE A 353 0.03 2.03 15.02
N ARG A 354 -0.91 2.93 15.33
CA ARG A 354 -1.73 2.97 16.54
C ARG A 354 -3.21 2.81 16.18
N LYS A 355 -4.03 2.40 17.15
CA LYS A 355 -5.50 2.42 16.98
C LYS A 355 -6.00 3.86 17.10
N SER A 356 -6.90 4.25 16.22
CA SER A 356 -7.58 5.54 16.29
C SER A 356 -9.08 5.34 16.49
N THR A 357 -9.71 6.24 17.24
CA THR A 357 -11.17 6.27 17.41
C THR A 357 -11.73 7.69 17.37
N THR A 358 -12.96 7.87 16.92
CA THR A 358 -13.63 9.17 16.87
C THR A 358 -14.75 9.29 17.91
N ASN A 359 -14.99 10.51 18.40
CA ASN A 359 -16.15 10.84 19.21
C ASN A 359 -17.39 11.20 18.39
N LEU A 360 -17.29 11.24 17.05
CA LEU A 360 -18.44 11.49 16.20
C LEU A 360 -19.47 10.39 16.44
N ARG A 361 -20.69 10.85 16.72
CA ARG A 361 -21.85 10.00 16.97
C ARG A 361 -22.92 10.45 15.99
N ARG A 362 -23.25 9.62 14.99
CA ARG A 362 -24.34 9.96 14.06
C ARG A 362 -25.71 9.65 14.68
N VAL A 363 -26.36 10.69 15.21
CA VAL A 363 -27.67 10.61 15.87
C VAL A 363 -28.82 10.64 14.85
N ASP A 364 -28.99 9.57 14.08
CA ASP A 364 -30.30 9.27 13.49
C ASP A 364 -30.69 7.80 13.70
N SER A 365 -31.95 7.64 14.07
CA SER A 365 -32.55 6.66 14.97
C SER A 365 -33.20 5.47 14.25
N THR A 366 -32.94 5.24 12.96
CA THR A 366 -33.72 4.25 12.21
C THR A 366 -32.99 3.04 11.67
N LYS A 367 -31.66 2.89 11.81
CA LYS A 367 -30.95 1.66 11.37
C LYS A 367 -29.60 1.38 12.07
N TYR A 368 -29.67 1.25 13.40
CA TYR A 368 -28.64 0.69 14.30
C TYR A 368 -27.33 1.47 14.44
N TRP A 369 -27.14 2.03 15.64
CA TRP A 369 -25.84 2.25 16.25
C TRP A 369 -25.14 0.92 16.52
N ARG A 370 -23.83 0.86 16.29
CA ARG A 370 -22.93 -0.09 16.94
C ARG A 370 -21.67 0.65 17.38
N THR A 371 -21.00 0.15 18.41
CA THR A 371 -19.71 0.65 18.91
C THR A 371 -18.64 0.81 17.82
N GLU A 372 -18.83 0.14 16.67
CA GLU A 372 -17.97 0.05 15.49
C GLU A 372 -17.75 1.38 14.74
N ASP A 373 -18.69 2.35 14.76
CA ASP A 373 -18.48 3.64 14.06
C ASP A 373 -17.38 4.48 14.74
N SER A 374 -17.22 4.30 16.05
CA SER A 374 -16.14 4.93 16.79
C SER A 374 -14.77 4.41 16.37
N THR A 375 -14.68 3.24 15.73
CA THR A 375 -13.42 2.62 15.30
C THR A 375 -13.13 2.81 13.82
N MET A 376 -13.89 3.66 13.13
CA MET A 376 -13.67 4.05 11.73
C MET A 376 -13.70 2.85 10.76
N VAL A 377 -14.58 1.88 11.03
CA VAL A 377 -14.83 0.78 10.10
C VAL A 377 -15.44 1.32 8.80
N TYR A 378 -14.95 0.82 7.67
CA TYR A 378 -15.53 1.09 6.35
C TYR A 378 -16.22 -0.19 5.88
N ALA A 379 -17.55 -0.24 6.05
CA ALA A 379 -18.36 -1.41 5.73
C ALA A 379 -19.33 -1.13 4.57
N PHE A 380 -19.94 -2.18 4.05
CA PHE A 380 -20.86 -2.04 2.92
C PHE A 380 -22.08 -1.20 3.28
N GLY A 381 -22.28 -0.12 2.53
CA GLY A 381 -23.33 0.86 2.78
C GLY A 381 -23.07 1.80 3.95
N ARG A 382 -22.00 1.58 4.74
CA ARG A 382 -21.73 2.24 6.01
C ARG A 382 -20.31 2.77 6.05
N LYS A 383 -20.19 4.07 5.84
CA LYS A 383 -18.90 4.76 5.77
C LYS A 383 -18.91 5.86 6.82
N ALA A 384 -17.93 5.87 7.71
CA ALA A 384 -17.70 6.98 8.62
C ALA A 384 -17.42 8.28 7.82
N PRO A 385 -17.78 9.46 8.35
CA PRO A 385 -17.46 10.73 7.68
C PRO A 385 -15.97 11.07 7.72
N LEU A 386 -15.24 10.58 8.73
CA LEU A 386 -13.82 10.84 8.91
C LEU A 386 -13.05 9.54 9.11
N TYR A 387 -11.87 9.44 8.52
CA TYR A 387 -10.92 8.36 8.77
C TYR A 387 -9.56 8.94 9.11
N LEU A 388 -8.88 8.35 10.09
CA LEU A 388 -7.56 8.78 10.52
C LEU A 388 -6.64 7.58 10.71
N GLY A 389 -5.44 7.64 10.13
CA GLY A 389 -4.33 6.74 10.46
C GLY A 389 -3.21 7.52 11.16
N ALA A 390 -2.65 6.95 12.21
CA ALA A 390 -1.50 7.51 12.90
C ALA A 390 -0.44 6.44 13.17
N ALA A 391 0.82 6.81 12.95
CA ALA A 391 1.94 5.89 13.09
C ALA A 391 3.22 6.60 13.52
N VAL A 392 4.20 5.80 13.92
CA VAL A 392 5.57 6.22 14.19
C VAL A 392 6.45 5.66 13.09
N ASN A 393 7.10 6.54 12.33
CA ASN A 393 8.01 6.17 11.26
C ASN A 393 9.33 5.56 11.82
N PRO A 394 10.10 4.83 10.98
CA PRO A 394 11.38 4.24 11.41
C PRO A 394 12.45 5.25 11.85
N ASP A 395 12.31 6.51 11.45
CA ASP A 395 13.17 7.62 11.88
C ASP A 395 12.72 8.26 13.20
N GLY A 396 11.66 7.76 13.82
CA GLY A 396 11.05 8.27 15.05
C GLY A 396 10.12 9.47 14.85
N SER A 397 9.87 9.92 13.62
CA SER A 397 8.83 10.94 13.39
C SER A 397 7.44 10.35 13.59
N TRP A 398 6.53 11.13 14.16
CA TRP A 398 5.11 10.85 14.14
C TRP A 398 4.51 11.28 12.81
N CYS A 399 3.60 10.47 12.31
CA CYS A 399 2.81 10.79 11.12
C CYS A 399 1.32 10.57 11.40
N ILE A 400 0.50 11.48 10.88
CA ILE A 400 -0.95 11.46 11.02
C ILE A 400 -1.53 11.78 9.65
N GLY A 401 -2.49 10.98 9.18
CA GLY A 401 -3.24 11.25 7.95
C GLY A 401 -4.74 11.21 8.25
N VAL A 402 -5.47 12.19 7.73
CA VAL A 402 -6.92 12.34 7.95
C VAL A 402 -7.61 12.58 6.62
N THR A 403 -8.71 11.88 6.36
CA THR A 403 -9.62 12.14 5.24
C THR A 403 -11.00 12.54 5.76
N ASN A 404 -11.62 13.49 5.06
CA ASN A 404 -13.04 13.75 5.17
C ASN A 404 -13.75 13.14 3.96
N TYR A 405 -14.73 12.26 4.22
CA TYR A 405 -15.48 11.53 3.21
C TYR A 405 -16.98 11.88 3.23
N THR A 406 -17.32 13.13 3.52
CA THR A 406 -18.69 13.64 3.37
C THR A 406 -18.99 14.11 1.94
N GLY A 407 -20.26 14.33 1.60
CA GLY A 407 -20.72 14.85 0.30
C GLY A 407 -21.66 13.89 -0.45
N GLU A 408 -22.05 14.23 -1.68
CA GLU A 408 -22.91 13.35 -2.49
C GLU A 408 -22.17 12.08 -2.94
N VAL A 409 -22.14 11.08 -2.06
CA VAL A 409 -21.46 9.80 -2.27
C VAL A 409 -22.47 8.73 -2.68
N LEU A 410 -23.00 8.80 -3.90
CA LEU A 410 -23.69 7.65 -4.49
C LEU A 410 -22.66 6.73 -5.16
N THR A 411 -21.98 5.92 -4.37
CA THR A 411 -21.11 4.83 -4.89
C THR A 411 -21.92 3.57 -5.17
N THR A 412 -22.92 3.29 -4.34
CA THR A 412 -23.91 2.21 -4.55
C THR A 412 -25.28 2.69 -4.04
N PRO A 413 -26.40 2.09 -4.47
CA PRO A 413 -27.74 2.43 -3.96
C PRO A 413 -27.93 2.24 -2.44
N ILE A 414 -26.96 1.61 -1.77
CA ILE A 414 -27.01 1.24 -0.35
C ILE A 414 -26.07 2.12 0.48
N THR A 415 -25.14 2.86 -0.15
CA THR A 415 -24.26 3.80 0.56
C THR A 415 -25.07 4.94 1.14
N GLU A 416 -24.99 5.11 2.46
CA GLU A 416 -25.54 6.29 3.11
C GLU A 416 -24.90 7.56 2.54
N VAL A 417 -25.72 8.47 2.03
CA VAL A 417 -25.27 9.81 1.66
C VAL A 417 -24.95 10.56 2.95
N LEU A 418 -23.74 11.11 2.99
CA LEU A 418 -23.28 11.98 4.06
C LEU A 418 -23.42 13.41 3.56
N GLU A 419 -24.12 14.27 4.28
CA GLU A 419 -24.19 15.69 3.91
C GLU A 419 -22.77 16.28 3.91
N GLU A 420 -22.46 17.10 2.89
CA GLU A 420 -21.19 17.83 2.82
C GLU A 420 -20.96 18.59 4.12
N THR A 421 -19.91 18.26 4.87
CA THR A 421 -19.66 18.83 6.20
C THR A 421 -18.21 19.25 6.31
N VAL A 422 -17.95 20.43 6.87
CA VAL A 422 -16.61 20.88 7.22
C VAL A 422 -16.33 20.52 8.68
N TYR A 423 -15.22 19.86 8.95
CA TYR A 423 -14.86 19.48 10.33
C TYR A 423 -13.73 20.32 10.90
N ASP A 424 -13.92 20.77 12.15
CA ASP A 424 -12.83 21.18 13.02
C ASP A 424 -12.42 19.99 13.89
N ILE A 425 -11.19 19.52 13.72
CA ILE A 425 -10.76 18.25 14.29
C ILE A 425 -9.68 18.47 15.34
N THR A 426 -9.94 18.04 16.56
CA THR A 426 -8.92 17.84 17.58
C THR A 426 -8.39 16.41 17.50
N VAL A 427 -7.11 16.23 17.16
CA VAL A 427 -6.44 14.92 17.27
C VAL A 427 -5.70 14.87 18.61
N LYS A 428 -6.07 13.89 19.45
CA LYS A 428 -5.43 13.58 20.73
C LYS A 428 -4.56 12.35 20.58
N VAL A 429 -3.24 12.49 20.72
CA VAL A 429 -2.27 11.38 20.72
C VAL A 429 -1.83 11.09 22.14
N GLU A 430 -2.28 9.97 22.69
CA GLU A 430 -2.09 9.68 24.12
C GLU A 430 -0.62 9.48 24.51
N GLU A 431 0.20 8.93 23.61
CA GLU A 431 1.66 8.78 23.83
C GLU A 431 2.43 10.11 23.86
N LEU A 432 1.81 11.19 23.38
CA LEU A 432 2.41 12.52 23.30
C LEU A 432 1.86 13.48 24.36
N VAL A 433 1.03 13.01 25.29
CA VAL A 433 0.69 13.79 26.48
C VAL A 433 1.97 14.10 27.24
N ASP A 434 2.14 15.35 27.68
CA ASP A 434 3.33 15.88 28.36
C ASP A 434 4.62 15.95 27.49
N SER A 435 4.55 15.78 26.17
CA SER A 435 5.73 15.92 25.29
C SER A 435 6.15 17.38 25.05
N GLY A 436 5.38 18.35 25.56
CA GLY A 436 5.47 19.75 25.19
C GLY A 436 5.09 19.99 23.72
N ASP A 437 5.48 21.14 23.19
CA ASP A 437 5.16 21.56 21.84
C ASP A 437 5.94 20.76 20.79
N ILE A 438 5.22 20.11 19.87
CA ILE A 438 5.80 19.41 18.70
C ILE A 438 5.27 20.08 17.44
N GLU A 439 6.18 20.57 16.60
CA GLU A 439 5.83 21.10 15.28
C GLU A 439 5.63 19.96 14.28
N PHE A 440 4.55 20.01 13.50
CA PHE A 440 4.28 19.10 12.39
C PHE A 440 4.28 19.88 11.07
N SER A 441 4.96 19.38 10.04
CA SER A 441 4.75 19.85 8.67
C SER A 441 3.41 19.32 8.14
N VAL A 442 2.64 20.16 7.48
CA VAL A 442 1.28 19.85 6.99
C VAL A 442 1.25 19.83 5.48
N THR A 443 0.64 18.80 4.91
CA THR A 443 0.33 18.69 3.49
C THR A 443 -1.16 18.48 3.30
N ARG A 444 -1.78 19.20 2.35
CA ARG A 444 -3.19 19.01 1.97
C ARG A 444 -3.31 18.58 0.51
N CYS A 445 -4.32 17.76 0.23
CA CYS A 445 -4.78 17.45 -1.12
C CYS A 445 -6.31 17.55 -1.18
N ASN A 446 -6.83 18.19 -2.22
CA ASN A 446 -8.26 18.30 -2.52
C ASN A 446 -8.49 18.62 -4.00
N ALA A 447 -9.74 18.85 -4.41
CA ALA A 447 -10.07 19.18 -5.80
C ALA A 447 -9.41 20.49 -6.27
N ASP A 448 -9.34 21.51 -5.39
CA ASP A 448 -8.76 22.82 -5.71
C ASP A 448 -7.22 22.80 -5.75
N THR A 449 -6.64 21.89 -4.99
CA THR A 449 -5.19 21.69 -4.83
C THR A 449 -4.85 20.23 -5.14
N PRO A 450 -4.94 19.82 -6.41
CA PRO A 450 -4.90 18.41 -6.79
C PRO A 450 -3.50 17.77 -6.65
N TYR A 451 -2.48 18.58 -6.37
CA TYR A 451 -1.10 18.14 -6.15
C TYR A 451 -0.77 18.20 -4.66
N VAL A 452 0.25 17.43 -4.25
CA VAL A 452 0.82 17.52 -2.90
C VAL A 452 1.25 18.97 -2.62
N HIS A 453 0.53 19.64 -1.73
CA HIS A 453 0.77 21.03 -1.36
C HIS A 453 1.12 21.13 0.12
N GLU A 454 2.30 21.68 0.42
CA GLU A 454 2.70 21.99 1.79
C GLU A 454 2.00 23.27 2.24
N GLU A 455 1.12 23.17 3.23
CA GLU A 455 0.35 24.32 3.75
C GLU A 455 1.13 25.13 4.79
N GLY A 456 2.13 24.51 5.42
CA GLY A 456 2.93 25.11 6.48
C GLY A 456 3.13 24.14 7.64
N THR A 457 3.15 24.67 8.87
CA THR A 457 3.32 23.89 10.09
C THR A 457 2.16 24.09 11.06
N VAL A 458 1.89 23.08 11.89
CA VAL A 458 0.96 23.15 13.02
C VAL A 458 1.68 22.71 14.29
N SER A 459 1.39 23.35 15.42
CA SER A 459 1.92 22.95 16.73
C SER A 459 0.95 22.00 17.42
N MET A 460 1.44 20.84 17.83
CA MET A 460 0.79 19.96 18.80
C MET A 460 1.23 20.36 20.20
N GLN A 461 0.29 20.54 21.12
CA GLN A 461 0.55 20.89 22.51
C GLN A 461 -0.02 19.81 23.44
N ASP A 462 0.82 19.20 24.26
CA ASP A 462 0.44 18.15 25.21
C ASP A 462 -0.38 17.01 24.56
N GLY A 463 0.07 16.57 23.40
CA GLY A 463 -0.56 15.51 22.62
C GLY A 463 -1.82 15.94 21.86
N LEU A 464 -2.19 17.22 21.87
CA LEU A 464 -3.35 17.76 21.16
C LEU A 464 -2.91 18.59 19.96
N VAL A 465 -3.39 18.24 18.77
CA VAL A 465 -3.24 19.06 17.56
C VAL A 465 -4.62 19.40 16.99
N GLN A 466 -4.80 20.67 16.60
CA GLN A 466 -6.02 21.15 15.98
C GLN A 466 -5.84 21.22 14.47
N ILE A 467 -6.82 20.73 13.74
CA ILE A 467 -6.96 20.85 12.30
C ILE A 467 -8.19 21.71 12.06
N ASP A 468 -7.95 22.96 11.65
CA ASP A 468 -9.02 23.89 11.35
C ASP A 468 -9.57 23.63 9.95
N SER A 469 -10.89 23.45 9.83
CA SER A 469 -11.61 23.36 8.55
C SER A 469 -11.09 22.29 7.58
N LEU A 470 -11.33 21.01 7.88
CA LEU A 470 -11.19 19.93 6.91
C LEU A 470 -12.45 19.86 6.04
N GLY A 471 -12.35 20.34 4.79
CA GLY A 471 -13.45 20.39 3.83
C GLY A 471 -13.86 19.01 3.32
N SER A 472 -14.98 18.94 2.62
CA SER A 472 -15.47 17.68 2.06
C SER A 472 -14.50 17.10 1.05
N PHE A 473 -14.20 15.81 1.16
CA PHE A 473 -13.21 15.11 0.32
C PHE A 473 -11.76 15.60 0.48
N ASP A 474 -11.48 16.53 1.40
CA ASP A 474 -10.11 16.92 1.72
C ASP A 474 -9.35 15.75 2.37
N MET A 475 -8.04 15.73 2.13
CA MET A 475 -7.08 14.95 2.89
C MET A 475 -5.98 15.86 3.43
N ILE A 476 -5.61 15.65 4.68
CA ILE A 476 -4.41 16.25 5.29
C ILE A 476 -3.48 15.14 5.76
N THR A 477 -2.18 15.33 5.56
CA THR A 477 -1.13 14.56 6.22
C THR A 477 -0.22 15.49 7.02
N MET A 478 0.24 14.99 8.16
CA MET A 478 1.11 15.69 9.09
C MET A 478 2.30 14.81 9.42
N ARG A 479 3.50 15.40 9.51
CA ARG A 479 4.72 14.69 9.92
C ARG A 479 5.55 15.54 10.88
N SER A 480 5.94 14.98 12.02
CA SER A 480 6.85 15.65 12.96
C SER A 480 8.31 15.54 12.47
N PRO A 481 9.26 16.29 13.06
CA PRO A 481 10.68 16.04 12.89
C PRO A 481 11.07 14.58 13.20
N SER A 482 12.16 14.11 12.59
CA SER A 482 12.74 12.81 12.94
C SER A 482 13.24 12.80 14.39
N GLY A 483 13.09 11.67 15.06
CA GLY A 483 13.55 11.48 16.44
C GLY A 483 12.64 12.10 17.51
N THR A 484 11.40 12.47 17.18
CA THR A 484 10.39 12.84 18.18
C THR A 484 10.19 11.68 19.16
N VAL A 485 10.54 11.91 20.43
CA VAL A 485 10.43 10.92 21.51
C VAL A 485 9.13 11.12 22.29
N ASP A 486 8.64 10.07 22.95
CA ASP A 486 7.52 10.20 23.88
C ASP A 486 7.92 11.03 25.12
N ALA A 487 6.93 11.50 25.89
CA ALA A 487 7.16 12.29 27.10
C ALA A 487 8.00 11.58 28.17
N ARG A 488 8.08 10.24 28.09
CA ARG A 488 8.90 9.42 28.99
C ARG A 488 10.38 9.40 28.58
N GLY A 489 10.74 10.04 27.47
CA GLY A 489 12.10 10.02 26.92
C GLY A 489 12.54 8.62 26.51
N THR A 490 11.60 7.67 26.46
CA THR A 490 11.84 6.34 25.92
C THR A 490 11.85 6.51 24.42
N ALA A 491 13.00 6.23 23.80
CA ALA A 491 13.00 5.97 22.37
C ALA A 491 11.90 4.94 22.13
N LEU A 492 10.87 5.33 21.36
CA LEU A 492 9.75 4.47 20.98
C LEU A 492 10.35 3.12 20.60
N PRO A 493 9.80 2.00 21.10
CA PRO A 493 10.45 0.69 21.02
C PRO A 493 10.99 0.54 19.61
N SER A 494 12.32 0.58 19.48
CA SER A 494 12.95 0.40 18.19
C SER A 494 12.32 -0.85 17.61
N LEU A 495 11.74 -0.76 16.39
CA LEU A 495 11.04 -1.85 15.70
C LEU A 495 11.52 -3.17 16.29
N PRO A 496 10.65 -3.96 16.97
CA PRO A 496 11.07 -5.20 17.61
C PRO A 496 11.98 -5.89 16.60
N PRO A 497 13.26 -6.13 16.93
CA PRO A 497 14.29 -6.40 15.95
C PRO A 497 13.73 -7.44 15.01
N GLY A 498 13.38 -7.01 13.77
CA GLY A 498 12.53 -7.80 12.88
C GLY A 498 13.10 -9.21 12.89
N PRO A 499 12.24 -10.21 13.20
CA PRO A 499 12.55 -11.40 13.98
C PRO A 499 14.01 -11.73 13.76
N SER A 500 14.90 -11.46 14.73
CA SER A 500 16.34 -11.44 14.51
C SER A 500 16.69 -12.63 13.63
N ALA A 501 16.82 -12.38 12.32
CA ALA A 501 16.86 -13.48 11.38
C ALA A 501 18.25 -14.03 11.64
N ASN A 502 18.28 -15.12 12.41
CA ASN A 502 19.47 -15.71 12.96
C ASN A 502 20.47 -15.86 11.82
N GLY A 503 21.41 -14.92 11.68
CA GLY A 503 22.26 -14.95 10.50
C GLY A 503 22.94 -13.67 10.09
N LEU A 504 22.22 -12.55 9.88
CA LEU A 504 22.89 -11.33 9.40
C LEU A 504 23.69 -10.69 10.53
N ARG A 505 24.99 -10.98 10.57
CA ARG A 505 25.95 -10.35 11.49
C ARG A 505 26.65 -9.25 10.74
N LEU A 506 26.92 -8.13 11.41
CA LEU A 506 27.72 -7.03 10.86
C LEU A 506 28.74 -6.59 11.90
N THR A 507 29.98 -6.46 11.47
CA THR A 507 31.06 -5.84 12.23
C THR A 507 31.73 -4.77 11.38
N ALA A 508 32.12 -3.67 12.00
CA ALA A 508 32.78 -2.57 11.33
C ALA A 508 34.01 -2.16 12.14
N ARG A 509 35.18 -2.20 11.52
CA ARG A 509 36.45 -1.80 12.15
C ARG A 509 37.20 -0.81 11.28
N TRP A 510 37.48 0.36 11.81
CA TRP A 510 38.38 1.33 11.19
C TRP A 510 39.83 1.00 11.53
N SER A 511 40.70 0.99 10.54
CA SER A 511 42.14 0.85 10.73
C SER A 511 42.81 2.20 10.46
N ALA A 512 43.27 2.85 11.54
CA ALA A 512 43.87 4.18 11.46
C ALA A 512 45.12 4.20 10.55
N GLY A 513 45.96 3.16 10.64
CA GLY A 513 47.21 3.08 9.86
C GLY A 513 46.99 2.91 8.36
N SER A 514 45.90 2.26 7.94
CA SER A 514 45.63 1.97 6.53
C SER A 514 44.51 2.83 5.90
N ARG A 515 43.94 3.76 6.69
CA ARG A 515 42.87 4.70 6.28
C ARG A 515 41.69 4.01 5.56
N HIS A 516 41.33 2.83 6.02
CA HIS A 516 40.16 2.11 5.55
C HIS A 516 39.38 1.45 6.69
N ALA A 517 38.09 1.24 6.47
CA ALA A 517 37.25 0.36 7.28
C ALA A 517 37.18 -1.03 6.64
N ALA A 518 37.26 -2.06 7.46
CA ALA A 518 36.80 -3.40 7.12
C ALA A 518 35.36 -3.56 7.65
N LEU A 519 34.42 -3.77 6.73
CA LEU A 519 33.01 -4.02 7.02
C LEU A 519 32.74 -5.49 6.74
N SER A 520 32.70 -6.32 7.79
CA SER A 520 32.50 -7.76 7.65
C SER A 520 31.09 -8.15 8.03
N PHE A 521 30.43 -8.91 7.17
CA PHE A 521 29.05 -9.35 7.38
C PHE A 521 28.85 -10.79 6.97
N ASP A 522 27.90 -11.46 7.62
CA ASP A 522 27.59 -12.87 7.35
C ASP A 522 26.20 -12.98 6.74
N VAL A 523 26.08 -13.58 5.55
CA VAL A 523 24.79 -13.83 4.92
C VAL A 523 24.41 -15.28 5.18
N PRO A 524 23.36 -15.57 5.96
CA PRO A 524 23.01 -16.94 6.33
C PRO A 524 22.74 -17.81 5.10
N ARG A 525 23.18 -19.08 5.17
CA ARG A 525 22.94 -20.11 4.14
C ARG A 525 21.47 -20.53 4.05
N GLU A 526 20.70 -20.27 5.09
CA GLU A 526 19.30 -20.73 5.23
C GLU A 526 18.34 -20.04 4.25
N THR A 527 18.78 -19.01 3.52
CA THR A 527 17.90 -18.29 2.59
C THR A 527 17.53 -19.08 1.34
N GLY A 528 18.10 -20.27 1.08
CA GLY A 528 17.88 -21.05 -0.14
C GLY A 528 18.33 -20.36 -1.45
N MET A 529 18.67 -19.07 -1.38
CA MET A 529 19.08 -18.24 -2.49
C MET A 529 20.56 -18.46 -2.83
N ARG A 530 20.87 -18.61 -4.12
CA ARG A 530 22.26 -18.65 -4.60
C ARG A 530 23.00 -17.34 -4.36
N ALA A 531 22.29 -16.21 -4.40
CA ALA A 531 22.80 -14.90 -4.04
C ALA A 531 21.67 -14.01 -3.50
N VAL A 532 22.00 -13.16 -2.54
CA VAL A 532 21.09 -12.25 -1.84
C VAL A 532 21.51 -10.81 -2.14
N PRO A 533 20.58 -9.90 -2.50
CA PRO A 533 20.89 -8.48 -2.58
C PRO A 533 21.25 -7.95 -1.19
N ILE A 534 22.42 -7.32 -1.08
CA ILE A 534 22.87 -6.66 0.13
C ILE A 534 23.23 -5.21 -0.16
N THR A 535 22.80 -4.33 0.74
CA THR A 535 23.26 -2.94 0.77
C THR A 535 23.89 -2.63 2.12
N ILE A 536 25.09 -2.05 2.11
CA ILE A 536 25.73 -1.49 3.29
C ILE A 536 25.69 0.03 3.19
N ARG A 537 25.16 0.68 4.22
CA ARG A 537 25.04 2.12 4.34
C ARG A 537 25.77 2.61 5.58
N VAL A 538 26.37 3.79 5.50
CA VAL A 538 27.04 4.46 6.62
C VAL A 538 26.33 5.78 6.89
N TYR A 539 26.01 6.03 8.15
CA TYR A 539 25.29 7.20 8.64
C TYR A 539 26.14 7.95 9.65
N ASP A 540 26.02 9.28 9.67
CA ASP A 540 26.61 10.10 10.74
C ASP A 540 25.76 10.03 12.03
N VAL A 541 26.22 10.68 13.10
CA VAL A 541 25.53 10.69 14.41
C VAL A 541 24.15 11.37 14.38
N ARG A 542 23.81 12.10 13.31
CA ARG A 542 22.50 12.72 13.10
C ARG A 542 21.58 11.83 12.28
N GLY A 543 21.99 10.60 11.97
CA GLY A 543 21.22 9.67 11.14
C GLY A 543 21.26 9.98 9.64
N ARG A 544 22.08 10.95 9.19
CA ARG A 544 22.17 11.29 7.77
C ARG A 544 23.05 10.28 7.04
N LEU A 545 22.57 9.78 5.89
CA LEU A 545 23.33 8.88 5.02
C LEU A 545 24.55 9.59 4.42
N VAL A 546 25.75 9.06 4.68
CA VAL A 546 27.01 9.67 4.23
C VAL A 546 27.79 8.80 3.23
N ALA A 547 27.60 7.48 3.21
CA ALA A 547 28.25 6.57 2.26
C ALA A 547 27.41 5.31 1.98
N ILE A 548 27.63 4.70 0.82
CA ILE A 548 27.11 3.37 0.46
C ILE A 548 28.28 2.49 0.01
N PRO A 549 29.02 1.85 0.94
CA PRO A 549 30.21 1.06 0.59
C PRO A 549 29.95 -0.18 -0.28
N LEU A 550 28.73 -0.72 -0.22
CA LEU A 550 28.35 -1.92 -0.95
C LEU A 550 26.88 -1.86 -1.35
N ARG A 551 26.58 -2.16 -2.62
CA ARG A 551 25.23 -2.48 -3.12
C ARG A 551 25.39 -3.51 -4.24
N ARG A 552 25.21 -4.79 -3.94
CA ARG A 552 25.34 -5.88 -4.92
C ARG A 552 24.66 -7.16 -4.44
N LEU A 553 24.54 -8.14 -5.33
CA LEU A 553 24.24 -9.52 -4.96
C LEU A 553 25.48 -10.18 -4.33
N VAL A 554 25.30 -10.92 -3.24
CA VAL A 554 26.33 -11.72 -2.57
C VAL A 554 25.83 -13.13 -2.32
N THR A 555 26.69 -14.13 -2.51
CA THR A 555 26.35 -15.52 -2.14
C THR A 555 26.24 -15.64 -0.62
N PRO A 556 25.53 -16.64 -0.07
CA PRO A 556 25.62 -16.92 1.36
C PRO A 556 27.06 -17.15 1.86
N GLY A 557 27.34 -16.76 3.09
CA GLY A 557 28.66 -16.84 3.74
C GLY A 557 29.17 -15.49 4.27
N THR A 558 30.39 -15.50 4.79
CA THR A 558 31.05 -14.30 5.31
C THR A 558 31.69 -13.49 4.19
N HIS A 559 31.39 -12.19 4.17
CA HIS A 559 31.96 -11.23 3.22
C HIS A 559 32.65 -10.12 3.99
N THR A 560 33.66 -9.51 3.36
CA THR A 560 34.29 -8.30 3.87
C THR A 560 34.40 -7.29 2.74
N VAL A 561 34.00 -6.05 3.04
CA VAL A 561 34.18 -4.90 2.16
C VAL A 561 35.17 -3.95 2.79
N HIS A 562 36.17 -3.54 2.00
CA HIS A 562 37.10 -2.49 2.37
C HIS A 562 36.57 -1.15 1.86
N TRP A 563 36.28 -0.23 2.78
CA TRP A 563 35.81 1.11 2.48
C TRP A 563 36.86 2.14 2.85
N ASN A 564 37.24 3.03 1.93
CA ASN A 564 38.31 4.00 2.11
C ASN A 564 37.90 5.27 2.88
N GLY A 565 36.76 5.26 3.58
CA GLY A 565 36.27 6.41 4.35
C GLY A 565 35.75 7.58 3.51
N ARG A 566 35.49 7.38 2.20
CA ARG A 566 34.91 8.42 1.33
C ARG A 566 33.39 8.37 1.33
N GLY A 567 32.76 9.54 1.40
CA GLY A 567 31.32 9.69 1.33
C GLY A 567 30.76 9.63 -0.09
N ILE A 568 29.44 9.80 -0.22
CA ILE A 568 28.71 9.83 -1.51
C ILE A 568 29.29 10.89 -2.46
N ALA A 569 29.68 12.05 -1.94
CA ALA A 569 30.30 13.13 -2.72
C ALA A 569 31.80 12.91 -3.06
N GLY A 570 32.35 11.72 -2.78
CA GLY A 570 33.77 11.39 -3.01
C GLY A 570 34.76 12.03 -2.01
N GLY A 571 34.33 13.01 -1.22
CA GLY A 571 35.11 13.60 -0.14
C GLY A 571 35.42 12.62 1.00
N VAL A 572 36.57 12.78 1.65
CA VAL A 572 36.94 11.95 2.81
C VAL A 572 36.13 12.42 4.03
N LEU A 573 35.44 11.50 4.69
CA LEU A 573 34.63 11.83 5.88
C LEU A 573 35.50 12.23 7.07
N SER A 574 34.98 13.13 7.91
CA SER A 574 35.64 13.62 9.12
C SER A 574 35.90 12.51 10.15
N SER A 575 36.81 12.76 11.10
CA SER A 575 36.92 11.90 12.28
C SER A 575 35.61 11.98 13.09
N GLY A 576 35.14 10.84 13.60
CA GLY A 576 33.86 10.80 14.32
C GLY A 576 33.30 9.40 14.52
N VAL A 577 32.11 9.33 15.13
CA VAL A 577 31.33 8.10 15.29
C VAL A 577 30.34 7.98 14.13
N TYR A 578 30.22 6.78 13.59
CA TYR A 578 29.32 6.45 12.48
C TYR A 578 28.53 5.18 12.79
N ALA A 579 27.29 5.13 12.31
CA ALA A 579 26.49 3.92 12.30
C ALA A 579 26.61 3.25 10.92
N VAL A 580 26.85 1.94 10.89
CA VAL A 580 26.86 1.14 9.68
C VAL A 580 25.66 0.21 9.71
N ARG A 581 24.89 0.16 8.63
CA ARG A 581 23.75 -0.75 8.48
C ARG A 581 23.95 -1.63 7.26
N ALA A 582 23.79 -2.94 7.43
CA ALA A 582 23.67 -3.91 6.35
C ALA A 582 22.21 -4.33 6.23
N GLU A 583 21.68 -4.38 5.02
CA GLU A 583 20.29 -4.75 4.74
C GLU A 583 20.24 -5.75 3.59
N THR A 584 19.40 -6.76 3.75
CA THR A 584 18.91 -7.63 2.69
C THR A 584 17.38 -7.53 2.63
N ILE A 585 16.74 -8.24 1.70
CA ILE A 585 15.27 -8.34 1.64
C ILE A 585 14.70 -8.94 2.94
N ALA A 586 15.43 -9.87 3.57
CA ALA A 586 14.93 -10.66 4.70
C ALA A 586 15.44 -10.19 6.08
N ALA A 587 16.51 -9.39 6.13
CA ALA A 587 17.19 -9.08 7.39
C ALA A 587 17.90 -7.72 7.37
N SER A 588 18.15 -7.16 8.55
CA SER A 588 19.06 -6.02 8.70
C SER A 588 19.95 -6.15 9.94
N ALA A 589 21.18 -5.64 9.86
CA ALA A 589 22.17 -5.65 10.93
C ALA A 589 22.85 -4.29 11.06
N ARG A 590 23.28 -3.93 12.27
CA ARG A 590 23.91 -2.64 12.59
C ARG A 590 25.24 -2.83 13.30
N ALA A 591 26.19 -1.94 13.03
CA ALA A 591 27.46 -1.85 13.74
C ALA A 591 27.85 -0.39 13.97
N ARG A 592 28.52 -0.13 15.10
CA ARG A 592 29.16 1.17 15.37
C ARG A 592 30.58 1.16 14.80
N MET A 593 30.98 2.26 14.18
CA MET A 593 32.33 2.47 13.68
C MET A 593 32.86 3.83 14.17
N VAL A 594 34.14 3.89 14.51
CA VAL A 594 34.81 5.14 14.90
C VAL A 594 35.92 5.42 13.90
N ILE A 595 35.84 6.54 13.19
CA ILE A 595 36.90 7.01 12.29
C ILE A 595 37.80 7.94 13.10
N GLY A 596 39.05 7.53 13.31
CA GLY A 596 40.12 8.36 13.81
C GLY A 596 41.14 8.60 12.70
N ARG A 597 41.52 9.86 12.48
CA ARG A 597 42.58 10.23 11.53
C ARG A 597 43.90 10.47 12.23
#